data_AF-A0A9W6KRW0-F1
#
_entry.id   AF-A0A9W6KRW0-F1
#
_cell.length_a   1.000
_cell.length_b   1.000
_cell.length_c   1.000
_cell.angle_alpha   90.00
_cell.angle_beta   90.00
_cell.angle_gamma   90.00
#
_symmetry.space_group_name_H-M   'P 1'
#
loop_
_entity.id
_entity.type
_entity.pdbx_description
1 polymer ?
#
loop_
_entity_poly.entity_id
_entity_poly.type
_entity_poly.pdbx_seq_one_letter_code
_entity_poly.pdbx_strand_id
1 'polypeptide(L)'
;MGEPVVLPHRGFPWDESLFRRDNSDNPAAKFPAERWAELSKTVRDPATRRQPMPGELFGCHKGAPGTREDLACAGWLATVGADHVGGRLDVLSGRLPLSALEPGAGWPPLYETQEDGRARPYRQGIAVGAAKSM
;
A
#
# COMPACT_ATOMS: atom_id res chain seq x y z
N MET A 1 -13.43 6.61 -29.98
CA MET A 1 -13.15 6.60 -28.53
C MET A 1 -11.78 5.95 -28.37
N GLY A 2 -10.78 6.67 -27.86
CA GLY A 2 -9.44 6.10 -27.66
C GLY A 2 -9.48 5.01 -26.59
N GLU A 3 -8.53 4.08 -26.63
CA GLU A 3 -8.41 3.09 -25.55
C GLU A 3 -8.20 3.78 -24.20
N PRO A 4 -8.85 3.31 -23.12
CA PRO A 4 -8.66 3.89 -21.80
C PRO A 4 -7.21 3.72 -21.34
N VAL A 5 -6.62 4.80 -20.83
CA VAL A 5 -5.29 4.75 -20.22
C VAL A 5 -5.37 3.88 -18.95
N VAL A 6 -4.82 2.66 -19.03
CA VAL A 6 -4.77 1.71 -17.93
C VAL A 6 -4.03 2.33 -16.75
N LEU A 7 -4.59 2.20 -15.54
CA LEU A 7 -3.92 2.60 -14.31
C LEU A 7 -2.74 1.64 -14.07
N PRO A 8 -1.49 2.13 -14.04
CA PRO A 8 -0.35 1.30 -13.74
C PRO A 8 -0.43 0.78 -12.28
N HIS A 9 -0.45 -0.55 -12.11
CA HIS A 9 -0.59 -1.19 -10.80
C HIS A 9 0.20 -2.50 -10.72
N ARG A 10 0.50 -2.93 -9.50
CA ARG A 10 1.16 -4.21 -9.22
C ARG A 10 0.11 -5.34 -9.16
N GLY A 11 0.46 -6.51 -9.68
CA GLY A 11 -0.34 -7.73 -9.55
C GLY A 11 -0.03 -8.59 -8.31
N PHE A 12 0.97 -8.21 -7.52
CA PHE A 12 1.37 -8.94 -6.30
C PHE A 12 2.01 -7.99 -5.26
N PRO A 13 1.77 -8.17 -3.95
CA PRO A 13 2.42 -7.38 -2.90
C PRO A 13 3.92 -7.65 -2.80
N TRP A 14 4.76 -6.62 -2.89
CA TRP A 14 6.21 -6.78 -2.70
C TRP A 14 6.55 -7.28 -1.29
N ASP A 15 7.69 -7.93 -1.14
CA ASP A 15 8.37 -8.28 0.13
C ASP A 15 8.55 -7.16 1.16
N GLU A 16 8.41 -5.88 0.79
CA GLU A 16 8.46 -4.74 1.73
C GLU A 16 7.08 -4.10 1.92
N SER A 17 6.01 -4.73 1.43
CA SER A 17 4.67 -4.17 1.57
C SER A 17 4.28 -4.07 3.04
N LEU A 18 3.86 -2.88 3.46
CA LEU A 18 3.34 -2.63 4.81
C LEU A 18 2.01 -3.36 5.10
N PHE A 19 1.30 -3.76 4.04
CA PHE A 19 0.03 -4.48 4.13
C PHE A 19 0.22 -5.97 4.36
N ARG A 20 1.44 -6.51 4.22
CA ARG A 20 1.77 -7.91 4.49
C ARG A 20 1.88 -8.17 5.99
N ARG A 21 1.11 -9.14 6.49
CA ARG A 21 1.19 -9.62 7.89
C ARG A 21 2.43 -10.45 8.16
N ASP A 22 2.88 -11.22 7.16
CA ASP A 22 4.07 -12.09 7.25
C ASP A 22 5.40 -11.30 7.23
N ASN A 23 5.33 -9.97 7.15
CA ASN A 23 6.47 -9.08 7.04
C ASN A 23 6.47 -7.98 8.13
N SER A 24 5.76 -8.21 9.23
CA SER A 24 5.54 -7.21 10.29
C SER A 24 6.82 -6.69 10.93
N ASP A 25 7.87 -7.53 10.95
CA ASP A 25 9.13 -7.28 11.65
C ASP A 25 10.22 -6.71 10.72
N ASN A 26 9.91 -6.55 9.43
CA ASN A 26 10.85 -6.01 8.46
C ASN A 26 10.94 -4.48 8.58
N PRO A 27 12.10 -3.92 8.93
CA PRO A 27 12.27 -2.46 9.04
C PRO A 27 12.04 -1.75 7.70
N ALA A 28 12.33 -2.40 6.57
CA ALA A 28 12.13 -1.83 5.24
C ALA A 28 10.64 -1.69 4.88
N ALA A 29 9.77 -2.45 5.55
CA ALA A 29 8.32 -2.38 5.41
C ALA A 29 7.66 -1.27 6.24
N LYS A 30 8.44 -0.51 7.02
CA LYS A 30 7.95 0.55 7.88
C LYS A 30 8.30 1.91 7.29
N PHE A 31 7.28 2.75 7.17
CA PHE A 31 7.44 4.11 6.70
C PHE A 31 7.86 5.07 7.82
N PRO A 32 8.59 6.16 7.48
CA PRO A 32 8.73 7.29 8.39
C PRO A 32 7.35 7.94 8.64
N ALA A 33 7.24 8.73 9.71
CA ALA A 33 5.97 9.28 10.17
C ALA A 33 5.24 10.10 9.09
N GLU A 34 5.98 10.83 8.29
CA GLU A 34 5.47 11.67 7.20
C GLU A 34 4.79 10.81 6.13
N ARG A 35 5.39 9.66 5.79
CA ARG A 35 4.83 8.76 4.79
C ARG A 35 3.62 7.98 5.32
N TRP A 36 3.54 7.73 6.63
CA TRP A 36 2.30 7.28 7.26
C TRP A 36 1.19 8.33 7.17
N ALA A 37 1.51 9.61 7.35
CA ALA A 37 0.53 10.68 7.19
C ALA A 37 0.01 10.77 5.74
N GLU A 38 0.88 10.62 4.74
CA GLU A 38 0.45 10.54 3.33
C GLU A 38 -0.44 9.33 3.07
N LEU A 39 -0.08 8.13 3.57
CA LEU A 39 -0.93 6.95 3.45
C LEU A 39 -2.31 7.18 4.09
N SER A 40 -2.36 7.78 5.27
CA SER A 40 -3.62 8.04 5.98
C SER A 40 -4.59 8.95 5.22
N LYS A 41 -4.11 9.81 4.30
CA LYS A 41 -4.99 10.63 3.43
C LYS A 41 -5.70 9.81 2.35
N THR A 42 -5.15 8.63 2.04
CA THR A 42 -5.63 7.75 0.95
C THR A 42 -6.45 6.57 1.45
N VAL A 43 -6.78 6.52 2.74
CA VAL A 43 -7.63 5.47 3.31
C VAL A 43 -8.91 6.09 3.87
N ARG A 44 -9.92 5.26 4.14
CA ARG A 44 -11.12 5.71 4.83
C ARG A 44 -10.73 6.24 6.21
N ASP A 45 -11.18 7.45 6.53
CA ASP A 45 -10.98 8.02 7.86
C ASP A 45 -11.67 7.12 8.91
N PRO A 46 -10.94 6.58 9.90
CA PRO A 46 -11.51 5.67 10.88
C PRO A 46 -12.51 6.36 11.82
N ALA A 47 -12.35 7.65 12.09
CA ALA A 47 -13.20 8.42 12.99
C ALA A 47 -14.46 8.94 12.30
N THR A 48 -14.32 9.48 11.09
CA THR A 48 -15.43 10.11 10.35
C THR A 48 -16.06 9.21 9.29
N ARG A 49 -15.44 8.06 9.00
CA ARG A 49 -15.81 7.13 7.91
C ARG A 49 -15.74 7.75 6.51
N ARG A 50 -15.21 8.97 6.39
CA ARG A 50 -15.06 9.70 5.13
C ARG A 50 -14.16 8.92 4.18
N GLN A 51 -14.62 8.77 2.94
CA GLN A 51 -13.84 8.12 1.89
C GLN A 51 -12.86 9.11 1.25
N PRO A 52 -11.65 8.66 0.90
CA PRO A 52 -10.67 9.48 0.19
C PRO A 52 -11.14 9.73 -1.26
N MET A 53 -10.89 10.95 -1.73
CA MET A 53 -11.36 11.46 -3.02
C MET A 53 -10.36 11.16 -4.15
N PRO A 54 -10.75 11.22 -5.43
CA PRO A 54 -9.84 11.00 -6.56
C PRO A 54 -8.66 11.99 -6.55
N GLY A 55 -7.47 11.52 -6.94
CA GLY A 55 -6.25 12.34 -7.07
C GLY A 55 -5.09 11.92 -6.16
N GLU A 56 -5.36 11.21 -5.06
CA GLU A 56 -4.34 10.75 -4.11
C GLU A 56 -4.34 9.22 -4.00
N LEU A 57 -3.79 8.53 -4.99
CA LEU A 57 -3.50 7.10 -4.87
C LEU A 57 -2.20 6.91 -4.09
N PHE A 58 -2.12 5.86 -3.28
CA PHE A 58 -0.90 5.56 -2.55
C PHE A 58 -0.03 4.52 -3.25
N GLY A 59 1.05 4.98 -3.86
CA GLY A 59 2.16 4.13 -4.29
C GLY A 59 3.03 3.75 -3.09
N CYS A 60 3.07 2.46 -2.72
CA CYS A 60 3.91 2.01 -1.60
C CYS A 60 5.42 1.98 -1.93
N HIS A 61 5.84 2.32 -3.14
CA HIS A 61 7.24 2.20 -3.57
C HIS A 61 8.02 3.51 -3.43
N LYS A 62 9.33 3.34 -3.23
CA LYS A 62 10.36 4.38 -3.12
C LYS A 62 10.86 4.87 -4.50
N GLY A 63 10.00 4.81 -5.53
CA GLY A 63 10.33 5.19 -6.91
C GLY A 63 9.95 6.63 -7.25
N ALA A 64 10.61 7.23 -8.25
CA ALA A 64 10.27 8.58 -8.71
C ALA A 64 8.96 8.59 -9.52
N PRO A 65 8.15 9.67 -9.45
CA PRO A 65 6.93 9.79 -10.25
C PRO A 65 7.17 9.55 -11.74
N GLY A 66 6.29 8.79 -12.39
CA GLY A 66 6.39 8.47 -13.83
C GLY A 66 7.41 7.39 -14.20
N THR A 67 8.09 6.79 -13.23
CA THR A 67 8.86 5.56 -13.46
C THR A 67 7.94 4.34 -13.43
N ARG A 68 8.36 3.20 -14.00
CA ARG A 68 7.66 1.90 -13.79
C ARG A 68 7.68 1.44 -12.33
N GLU A 69 8.34 2.19 -11.47
CA GLU A 69 8.27 1.99 -10.04
C GLU A 69 7.05 2.72 -9.47
N ASP A 70 6.54 3.80 -10.08
CA ASP A 70 5.36 4.60 -9.68
C ASP A 70 3.99 3.93 -9.91
N LEU A 71 3.81 2.71 -9.41
CA LEU A 71 2.61 1.88 -9.61
C LEU A 71 1.76 1.79 -8.35
N ALA A 72 0.43 1.82 -8.50
CA ALA A 72 -0.47 1.54 -7.39
C ALA A 72 -0.14 0.18 -6.73
N CYS A 73 -0.01 0.18 -5.40
CA CYS A 73 0.43 -0.99 -4.65
C CYS A 73 -0.68 -2.06 -4.59
N ALA A 74 -0.34 -3.31 -4.93
CA ALA A 74 -1.27 -4.45 -4.85
C ALA A 74 -1.88 -4.63 -3.45
N GLY A 75 -1.06 -4.54 -2.40
CA GLY A 75 -1.53 -4.65 -1.01
C GLY A 75 -2.46 -3.50 -0.63
N TRP A 76 -2.16 -2.27 -1.05
CA TRP A 76 -3.04 -1.12 -0.82
C TRP A 76 -4.36 -1.27 -1.57
N LEU A 77 -4.32 -1.63 -2.86
CA LEU A 77 -5.52 -1.83 -3.68
C LEU A 77 -6.44 -2.89 -3.07
N ALA A 78 -5.89 -4.04 -2.68
CA ALA A 78 -6.64 -5.14 -2.11
C ALA A 78 -7.15 -4.88 -0.67
N THR A 79 -6.49 -4.00 0.10
CA THR A 79 -6.89 -3.72 1.49
C THR A 79 -7.85 -2.54 1.60
N VAL A 80 -7.59 -1.45 0.86
CA VAL A 80 -8.30 -0.16 1.03
C VAL A 80 -8.81 0.43 -0.29
N GLY A 81 -8.42 -0.14 -1.44
CA GLY A 81 -8.76 0.42 -2.75
C GLY A 81 -10.25 0.48 -3.05
N ALA A 82 -11.04 -0.49 -2.55
CA ALA A 82 -12.50 -0.49 -2.69
C ALA A 82 -13.19 0.66 -1.93
N ASP A 83 -12.58 1.11 -0.82
CA ASP A 83 -13.08 2.25 -0.05
C ASP A 83 -12.67 3.60 -0.66
N HIS A 84 -11.68 3.61 -1.55
CA HIS A 84 -11.22 4.81 -2.24
C HIS A 84 -12.13 5.17 -3.41
N VAL A 85 -12.58 6.43 -3.49
CA VAL A 85 -13.48 6.88 -4.59
C VAL A 85 -12.74 6.78 -5.94
N GLY A 86 -11.48 7.22 -5.99
CA GLY A 86 -10.60 7.05 -7.16
C GLY A 86 -10.49 5.60 -7.65
N GLY A 87 -10.22 4.64 -6.75
CA GLY A 87 -10.12 3.21 -7.13
C GLY A 87 -11.42 2.68 -7.74
N ARG A 88 -12.58 3.03 -7.17
CA ARG A 88 -13.88 2.67 -7.74
C ARG A 88 -14.12 3.31 -9.12
N LEU A 89 -13.75 4.58 -9.31
CA LEU A 89 -13.86 5.23 -10.62
C LEU A 89 -12.92 4.61 -11.65
N ASP A 90 -11.71 4.21 -11.27
CA ASP A 90 -10.78 3.52 -12.16
C ASP A 90 -11.31 2.15 -12.57
N VAL A 91 -11.99 1.42 -11.68
CA VAL A 91 -12.71 0.18 -12.04
C VAL A 91 -13.87 0.45 -12.99
N LEU A 92 -14.75 1.39 -12.64
CA LEU A 92 -15.93 1.72 -13.44
C LEU A 92 -15.58 2.23 -14.85
N SER A 93 -14.45 2.94 -14.99
CA SER A 93 -13.96 3.45 -16.27
C SER A 93 -13.13 2.43 -17.06
N GLY A 94 -12.95 1.21 -16.55
CA GLY A 94 -12.17 0.15 -17.20
C GLY A 94 -10.66 0.39 -17.17
N ARG A 95 -10.18 1.33 -16.35
CA ARG A 95 -8.75 1.62 -16.17
C ARG A 95 -8.07 0.67 -15.18
N LEU A 96 -8.83 0.05 -14.29
CA LEU A 96 -8.38 -0.95 -13.34
C LEU A 96 -9.31 -2.18 -13.39
N PRO A 97 -8.80 -3.42 -13.47
CA PRO A 97 -9.66 -4.60 -13.36
C PRO A 97 -10.20 -4.73 -11.93
N LEU A 98 -11.44 -5.20 -11.76
CA LEU A 98 -12.05 -5.41 -10.44
C LEU A 98 -11.19 -6.34 -9.56
N SER A 99 -10.58 -7.37 -10.16
CA SER A 99 -9.71 -8.32 -9.48
C SER A 99 -8.47 -7.69 -8.83
N ALA A 100 -8.09 -6.46 -9.19
CA ALA A 100 -7.00 -5.76 -8.52
C ALA A 100 -7.37 -5.25 -7.11
N LEU A 101 -8.67 -5.19 -6.79
CA LEU A 101 -9.18 -4.83 -5.47
C LEU A 101 -9.34 -6.04 -4.53
N GLU A 102 -8.91 -7.22 -4.97
CA GLU A 102 -9.03 -8.46 -4.20
C GLU A 102 -7.65 -9.12 -4.04
N PRO A 103 -7.36 -9.78 -2.91
CA PRO A 103 -6.18 -10.61 -2.78
C PRO A 103 -6.19 -11.76 -3.79
N GLY A 104 -5.09 -11.95 -4.51
CA GLY A 104 -4.94 -13.04 -5.47
C GLY A 104 -4.60 -14.39 -4.82
N ALA A 105 -4.75 -15.46 -5.59
CA ALA A 105 -4.33 -16.79 -5.17
C ALA A 105 -2.81 -16.84 -4.87
N GLY A 106 -2.43 -17.45 -3.75
CA GLY A 106 -1.02 -17.56 -3.32
C GLY A 106 -0.42 -16.27 -2.77
N TRP A 107 -1.21 -15.22 -2.55
CA TRP A 107 -0.73 -14.01 -1.90
C TRP A 107 -0.36 -14.24 -0.44
N PRO A 108 0.61 -13.48 0.08
CA PRO A 108 0.86 -13.42 1.51
C PRO A 108 -0.39 -12.90 2.25
N PRO A 109 -0.56 -13.26 3.52
CA PRO A 109 -1.67 -12.75 4.32
C PRO A 109 -1.59 -11.23 4.45
N LEU A 110 -2.67 -10.52 4.12
CA LEU A 110 -2.75 -9.06 4.27
C LEU A 110 -3.42 -8.65 5.57
N TYR A 111 -3.12 -7.46 6.07
CA TYR A 111 -3.91 -6.78 7.10
C TYR A 111 -5.28 -6.40 6.55
N GLU A 112 -6.28 -6.31 7.41
CA GLU A 112 -7.63 -5.86 7.03
C GLU A 112 -7.72 -4.33 6.97
N THR A 113 -6.90 -3.65 7.78
CA THR A 113 -6.86 -2.20 7.87
C THR A 113 -5.43 -1.67 7.84
N GLN A 114 -5.29 -0.38 7.50
CA GLN A 114 -4.01 0.32 7.59
C GLN A 114 -3.57 0.46 9.05
N GLU A 115 -4.51 0.63 9.97
CA GLU A 115 -4.29 0.73 11.40
C GLU A 115 -3.66 -0.55 11.96
N ASP A 116 -4.10 -1.73 11.54
CA ASP A 116 -3.50 -3.00 11.97
C ASP A 116 -2.03 -3.11 11.56
N GLY A 117 -1.70 -2.65 10.35
CA GLY A 117 -0.31 -2.60 9.87
C GLY A 117 0.54 -1.59 10.64
N ARG A 118 -0.06 -0.45 11.02
CA ARG A 118 0.58 0.64 11.78
C ARG A 118 0.81 0.28 13.25
N ALA A 119 -0.16 -0.38 13.89
CA ALA A 119 -0.16 -0.69 15.31
C ALA A 119 0.93 -1.69 15.74
N ARG A 120 1.64 -2.30 14.79
CA ARG A 120 2.78 -3.18 15.05
C ARG A 120 4.05 -2.34 15.15
N PRO A 121 4.55 -2.05 16.37
CA PRO A 121 5.75 -1.26 16.52
C PRO A 121 6.90 -1.97 15.83
N TYR A 122 7.68 -1.21 15.06
CA TYR A 122 9.06 -1.59 14.84
C TYR A 122 9.69 -1.71 16.23
N ARG A 123 10.04 -2.93 16.65
CA ARG A 123 11.04 -3.05 17.70
C ARG A 123 12.30 -2.45 17.11
N GLN A 124 12.56 -1.17 17.41
CA GLN A 124 13.92 -0.67 17.36
C GLN A 124 14.75 -1.71 18.10
N GLY A 125 15.56 -2.46 17.34
CA GLY A 125 16.61 -3.22 17.97
C GLY A 125 17.40 -2.25 18.84
N ILE A 126 17.40 -2.54 20.13
CA ILE A 126 18.64 -2.95 20.80
C ILE A 126 19.72 -3.14 19.73
N ALA A 127 20.73 -2.26 19.78
CA ALA A 127 21.90 -2.33 18.94
C ALA A 127 22.32 -3.80 18.78
N VAL A 128 22.15 -4.36 17.58
CA VAL A 128 22.89 -5.56 17.21
C VAL A 128 24.32 -5.07 17.18
N GLY A 129 25.06 -5.47 18.22
CA GLY A 129 26.39 -5.00 18.51
C GLY A 129 27.25 -5.01 17.25
N ALA A 130 27.99 -3.92 17.06
CA ALA A 130 29.17 -3.94 16.25
C ALA A 130 30.16 -4.94 16.87
N ALA A 131 30.01 -6.22 16.52
CA ALA A 131 31.15 -7.12 16.48
C ALA A 131 32.00 -6.67 15.30
N LYS A 132 32.90 -5.71 15.55
CA LYS A 132 34.12 -5.55 14.75
C LYS A 132 35.23 -6.24 15.53
N SER A 133 35.83 -7.22 14.85
CA SER A 133 37.01 -7.96 15.26
C SER A 133 38.13 -7.06 15.77
N MET A 134 38.77 -7.46 16.87
CA MET A 134 40.22 -7.60 17.06
C MET A 134 40.48 -8.29 18.40
#